data_AF-A0A926ZTJ8-F1
#
_entry.id   AF-A0A926ZTJ8-F1
#
_cell.length_a   1.000
_cell.length_b   1.000
_cell.length_c   1.000
_cell.angle_alpha   90.00
_cell.angle_beta   90.00
_cell.angle_gamma   90.00
#
_symmetry.space_group_name_H-M   'P 1'
#
loop_
_entity.id
_entity.type
_entity.pdbx_description
1 polymer ?
#
loop_
_entity_poly.entity_id
_entity_poly.type
_entity_poly.pdbx_seq_one_letter_code
_entity_poly.pdbx_strand_id
1 'polypeptide(L)'
;MEIKTIAVTYTRKFNLGDYESLELTCSLWGQIDPKEEDAQGTTQFLFQQAKDSVKEAAIPVIKASNHQMNKAKMYKHSATNQFDDLDNF
;
A
#
# COMPACT_ATOMS: atom_id res chain seq x y z
N MET A 1 -2.81 38.70 10.10
CA MET A 1 -3.00 37.25 9.98
C MET A 1 -1.88 36.73 9.10
N GLU A 2 -0.98 35.89 9.61
CA GLU A 2 0.08 35.26 8.83
C GLU A 2 -0.41 33.84 8.55
N ILE A 3 -0.50 33.43 7.29
CA ILE A 3 -0.93 32.08 6.94
C ILE A 3 0.29 31.30 6.46
N LYS A 4 0.50 30.12 7.03
CA LYS A 4 1.49 29.15 6.54
C LYS A 4 0.79 27.95 5.94
N THR A 5 1.36 27.42 4.87
CA THR A 5 0.90 26.19 4.25
C THR A 5 1.82 25.05 4.66
N ILE A 6 1.25 23.98 5.19
CA ILE A 6 1.92 22.71 5.42
C ILE A 6 1.50 21.77 4.30
N ALA A 7 2.46 21.18 3.62
CA ALA A 7 2.23 20.14 2.62
C ALA A 7 2.95 18.86 3.07
N VAL A 8 2.24 17.74 3.07
CA VAL A 8 2.77 16.44 3.42
C VAL A 8 2.50 15.48 2.28
N THR A 9 3.55 14.82 1.81
CA THR A 9 3.46 13.75 0.81
C THR A 9 3.96 12.46 1.45
N TYR A 10 3.12 11.42 1.42
CA TYR A 10 3.47 10.09 1.84
C TYR A 10 3.42 9.14 0.64
N THR A 11 4.54 8.46 0.38
CA THR A 11 4.66 7.45 -0.68
C THR A 11 5.03 6.11 -0.07
N ARG A 12 4.39 5.05 -0.53
CA ARG A 12 4.74 3.67 -0.16
C ARG A 12 4.65 2.74 -1.35
N LYS A 13 5.68 1.91 -1.49
CA LYS A 13 5.72 0.79 -2.44
C LYS A 13 5.31 -0.52 -1.74
N PHE A 14 4.46 -1.29 -2.39
CA PHE A 14 3.97 -2.60 -1.97
C PHE A 14 4.43 -3.65 -2.99
N ASN A 15 4.97 -4.76 -2.50
CA ASN A 15 5.32 -5.91 -3.36
C ASN A 15 4.06 -6.78 -3.53
N LEU A 16 3.73 -7.12 -4.78
CA LEU A 16 2.54 -7.93 -5.10
C LEU A 16 2.89 -9.38 -5.48
N GLY A 17 4.17 -9.76 -5.44
CA GLY A 17 4.65 -11.03 -5.99
C GLY A 17 4.77 -11.00 -7.51
N ASP A 18 5.23 -12.11 -8.11
CA ASP A 18 5.31 -12.31 -9.56
C ASP A 18 5.93 -11.15 -10.36
N TYR A 19 6.98 -10.53 -9.80
CA TYR A 19 7.68 -9.35 -10.35
C TYR A 19 6.83 -8.07 -10.45
N GLU A 20 5.65 -8.06 -9.82
CA GLU A 20 4.77 -6.90 -9.76
C GLU A 20 4.92 -6.13 -8.44
N SER A 21 4.75 -4.81 -8.54
CA SER A 21 4.73 -3.93 -7.38
C SER A 21 3.76 -2.78 -7.62
N LEU A 22 3.16 -2.29 -6.55
CA LEU A 22 2.27 -1.13 -6.55
C LEU A 22 2.95 0.00 -5.78
N GLU A 23 3.05 1.18 -6.38
CA GLU A 23 3.45 2.40 -5.67
C GLU A 23 2.23 3.29 -5.50
N LEU A 24 1.98 3.73 -4.27
CA LEU A 24 0.90 4.65 -3.95
C LEU A 24 1.47 5.88 -3.25
N THR A 25 0.95 7.04 -3.66
CA THR A 25 1.29 8.34 -3.09
C THR A 25 0.02 9.07 -2.70
N CYS A 26 0.01 9.65 -1.50
CA CYS A 26 -1.02 10.60 -1.07
C CYS A 26 -0.33 11.91 -0.69
N SER A 27 -0.86 13.03 -1.19
CA SER A 27 -0.41 14.37 -0.81
C SER A 27 -1.58 15.13 -0.21
N LEU A 28 -1.36 15.70 0.97
CA LEU A 28 -2.33 16.53 1.68
C LEU A 28 -1.70 17.89 2.00
N TRP A 29 -2.54 18.91 2.02
CA TRP A 29 -2.14 20.25 2.46
C TRP A 29 -3.09 20.77 3.53
N GLY A 30 -2.58 21.67 4.35
CA GLY A 30 -3.34 22.46 5.31
C GLY A 30 -2.78 23.87 5.39
N GLN A 31 -3.65 24.83 5.65
CA GLN A 31 -3.26 26.19 5.95
C GLN A 31 -3.44 26.42 7.44
N ILE A 32 -2.47 27.07 8.08
CA ILE A 32 -2.51 27.38 9.51
C ILE A 32 -2.16 28.83 9.80
N ASP A 33 -2.69 29.39 10.87
CA ASP A 33 -2.10 30.58 11.51
C ASP A 33 -1.08 30.14 12.57
N PRO A 34 0.23 30.35 12.36
CA PRO A 34 1.26 29.86 13.27
C PRO A 34 1.27 30.56 14.63
N LYS A 35 0.46 31.61 14.84
CA LYS A 35 0.31 32.27 16.14
C LYS A 35 -0.76 31.62 17.00
N GLU A 36 -1.72 30.96 16.39
CA GLU A 36 -2.88 30.36 17.07
C GLU A 36 -2.83 28.82 17.04
N GLU A 37 -2.16 28.24 16.05
CA GLU A 37 -2.19 26.81 15.77
C GLU A 37 -0.80 26.16 15.83
N ASP A 38 -0.78 24.88 16.24
CA ASP A 38 0.45 24.09 16.32
C ASP A 38 0.85 23.50 14.96
N ALA A 39 1.91 24.04 14.38
CA ALA A 39 2.46 23.55 13.12
C ALA A 39 2.97 22.10 13.17
N GLN A 40 3.54 21.66 14.30
CA GLN A 40 4.04 20.28 14.43
C GLN A 40 2.87 19.30 14.54
N GLY A 41 1.88 19.62 15.37
CA GLY A 41 0.63 18.87 15.48
C GLY A 41 -0.09 18.74 14.14
N THR A 42 -0.25 19.83 13.39
CA THR A 42 -0.87 19.82 12.05
C THR A 42 -0.07 18.96 11.07
N THR A 43 1.26 19.05 11.09
CA THR A 43 2.12 18.20 10.25
C THR A 43 1.93 16.72 10.56
N GLN A 44 1.93 16.35 11.83
CA GLN A 44 1.74 14.97 12.27
C GLN A 44 0.35 14.45 11.91
N PHE A 45 -0.68 15.29 12.06
CA PHE A 45 -2.05 14.98 11.69
C PHE A 45 -2.21 14.71 10.19
N LEU A 46 -1.67 15.60 9.35
CA LEU A 46 -1.66 15.42 7.89
C LEU A 46 -0.87 14.18 7.47
N PHE A 47 0.28 13.92 8.11
CA PHE A 47 1.05 12.71 7.86
C PHE A 47 0.27 11.43 8.16
N GLN A 48 -0.39 11.37 9.32
CA GLN A 48 -1.15 10.19 9.72
C GLN A 48 -2.32 9.94 8.76
N GLN A 49 -3.04 10.99 8.35
CA GLN A 49 -4.08 10.88 7.34
C GLN A 49 -3.55 10.39 5.99
N ALA A 50 -2.47 10.99 5.46
CA ALA A 50 -1.90 10.59 4.18
C ALA A 50 -1.45 9.12 4.20
N LYS A 51 -0.87 8.68 5.32
CA LYS A 51 -0.47 7.29 5.55
C LYS A 51 -1.66 6.33 5.60
N ASP A 52 -2.72 6.69 6.31
CA ASP A 52 -3.92 5.87 6.41
C ASP A 52 -4.64 5.79 5.06
N SER A 53 -4.74 6.89 4.30
CA SER A 53 -5.28 6.88 2.94
C SER A 53 -4.51 5.95 1.99
N VAL A 54 -3.17 5.98 2.01
CA VAL A 54 -2.35 5.05 1.22
C VAL A 54 -2.58 3.60 1.64
N LYS A 55 -2.69 3.34 2.95
CA LYS A 55 -2.94 1.99 3.47
C LYS A 55 -4.31 1.48 3.04
N GLU A 56 -5.36 2.28 3.20
CA GLU A 56 -6.73 1.93 2.82
C GLU A 56 -6.85 1.64 1.33
N ALA A 57 -6.26 2.50 0.49
CA ALA A 57 -6.24 2.32 -0.95
C ALA A 57 -5.48 1.04 -1.38
N ALA A 58 -4.45 0.63 -0.62
CA ALA A 58 -3.68 -0.57 -0.94
C ALA A 58 -4.38 -1.89 -0.58
N ILE A 59 -5.25 -1.92 0.43
CA ILE A 59 -5.89 -3.13 0.96
C ILE A 59 -6.54 -4.01 -0.13
N PRO A 60 -7.41 -3.50 -1.03
CA PRO A 60 -8.06 -4.35 -2.02
C PRO A 60 -7.06 -4.98 -2.99
N VAL A 61 -6.06 -4.23 -3.43
CA VAL A 61 -5.04 -4.71 -4.38
C VAL A 61 -4.17 -5.79 -3.76
N ILE A 62 -3.69 -5.57 -2.53
CA ILE A 62 -2.87 -6.55 -1.80
C ILE A 62 -3.65 -7.84 -1.55
N LYS A 63 -4.93 -7.74 -1.17
CA LYS A 63 -5.79 -8.93 -0.98
C LYS A 63 -5.98 -9.71 -2.28
N ALA A 64 -6.20 -9.01 -3.40
CA ALA A 64 -6.35 -9.65 -4.71
C ALA A 64 -5.05 -10.35 -5.15
N SER A 65 -3.89 -9.69 -5.01
CA SER A 65 -2.57 -10.24 -5.34
C SER A 65 -2.27 -11.51 -4.53
N ASN A 66 -2.47 -11.48 -3.21
CA ASN A 66 -2.28 -12.67 -2.36
C ASN A 66 -3.17 -13.85 -2.79
N HIS A 67 -4.41 -13.57 -3.20
CA HIS A 67 -5.31 -14.60 -3.70
C HIS A 67 -4.80 -15.22 -5.01
N GLN A 68 -4.30 -14.40 -5.94
CA GLN A 68 -3.72 -14.87 -7.19
C GLN A 68 -2.46 -15.72 -6.96
N MET A 69 -1.55 -15.28 -6.09
CA MET A 69 -0.34 -16.04 -5.75
C MET A 69 -0.67 -17.41 -5.14
N ASN A 70 -1.65 -17.47 -4.24
CA ASN A 70 -2.07 -18.73 -3.62
C ASN A 70 -2.71 -19.68 -4.64
N LYS A 71 -3.53 -19.15 -5.56
CA LYS A 71 -4.09 -19.91 -6.67
C LYS A 71 -2.97 -20.48 -7.56
N ALA A 72 -2.02 -19.65 -7.99
CA ALA A 72 -0.88 -20.08 -8.82
C ALA A 72 -0.03 -21.18 -8.15
N LYS A 73 0.21 -21.08 -6.84
CA LYS A 73 0.91 -22.11 -6.06
C LYS A 73 0.14 -23.43 -6.04
N MET A 74 -1.18 -23.39 -5.86
CA MET A 74 -2.02 -24.59 -5.88
C MET A 74 -1.99 -25.28 -7.25
N TYR A 75 -2.11 -24.53 -8.36
CA TYR A 75 -2.00 -25.11 -9.70
C TYR A 75 -0.63 -25.72 -9.99
N LYS A 76 0.46 -25.08 -9.52
CA LYS A 76 1.80 -25.66 -9.64
C LYS A 76 1.91 -26.97 -8.87
N HIS A 77 1.40 -27.02 -7.64
CA HIS A 77 1.48 -28.23 -6.81
C HIS A 77 0.60 -29.37 -7.34
N SER A 78 -0.59 -29.08 -7.87
CA SER A 78 -1.44 -30.08 -8.51
C SER A 78 -0.84 -30.61 -9.81
N ALA A 79 -0.14 -29.76 -10.59
CA ALA A 79 0.55 -30.20 -11.79
C ALA A 79 1.76 -31.07 -11.46
N THR A 80 2.53 -30.76 -10.41
CA THR A 80 3.66 -31.59 -9.97
C THR A 80 3.20 -32.99 -9.54
N ASN A 81 2.12 -33.09 -8.77
CA ASN A 81 1.59 -34.39 -8.34
C ASN A 81 1.03 -35.24 -9.50
N GLN A 82 0.59 -34.63 -10.60
CA GLN A 82 0.09 -35.35 -11.77
C GLN A 82 1.21 -35.97 -12.63
N PHE A 83 2.42 -35.40 -12.59
CA PHE A 83 3.57 -35.96 -13.30
C PHE A 83 4.20 -37.13 -12.52
N ASP A 84 4.24 -37.08 -11.19
CA ASP A 84 4.78 -38.17 -10.35
C ASP A 84 3.95 -39.48 -10.43
N ASP A 85 2.64 -39.40 -10.73
CA ASP A 85 1.77 -40.58 -10.90
C ASP A 85 1.89 -41.25 -12.29
N LEU A 86 2.44 -40.55 -13.30
CA LEU A 86 2.62 -41.09 -14.65
C LEU A 86 3.97 -41.79 -14.86
N ASP A 87 4.96 -41.51 -14.01
CA ASP A 87 6.27 -42.18 -14.01
C ASP A 87 6.29 -43.49 -13.19
N ASN A 88 5.16 -43.88 -12.60
CA ASN A 88 4.99 -45.11 -11.79
C ASN A 88 4.28 -46.26 -12.53
N PHE A 89 4.23 -46.26 -13.87
CA PHE A 89 3.71 -47.36 -14.71
C PHE A 89 4.78 -47.97 -15.61
#